data_AF-A0A5N5TGA7-F1
#
_entry.id   AF-A0A5N5TGA7-F1
#
_cell.length_a   1.000
_cell.length_b   1.000
_cell.length_c   1.000
_cell.angle_alpha   90.00
_cell.angle_beta   90.00
_cell.angle_gamma   90.00
#
_symmetry.space_group_name_H-M   'P 1'
#
loop_
_entity.id
_entity.type
_entity.pdbx_description
1 polymer ?
#
loop_
_entity_poly.entity_id
_entity_poly.type
_entity_poly.pdbx_seq_one_letter_code
_entity_poly.pdbx_strand_id
1 'polypeptide(L)'
;VDEKKRILGSLVLSLVSMVFVTMLSFVNTDQWQEAFFIITLIVVALMNGNIIAYVSVIKMEFYKESMNETQLTLRPEVPSTKLTWKEYIKVLKKVFWFGLTLGFIFMVTLAIFPSVEVYVTSVHSPSTWADVYFQPTITFLLFGVADMIGRELSRWITWPGHKGYAFHMLSFSRIIFIPLILLCHGNNKTFPTVFNQDFYYIIINILFGLTDGYFGALAMIFYPRVVEKHETELAGTLMASLMGVGMVLGSCASPGFVALWGPNST
;
A
#
# COMPACT_ATOMS: atom_id res chain seq x y z
N VAL A 1 -8.59 9.24 26.09
CA VAL A 1 -8.17 10.09 24.95
C VAL A 1 -8.96 9.66 23.73
N ASP A 2 -9.65 10.61 23.11
CA ASP A 2 -10.58 10.41 22.00
C ASP A 2 -9.95 9.56 20.87
N GLU A 3 -10.63 8.48 20.46
CA GLU A 3 -10.13 7.50 19.49
C GLU A 3 -9.70 8.17 18.17
N LYS A 4 -10.46 9.20 17.77
CA LYS A 4 -10.16 10.05 16.61
C LYS A 4 -8.83 10.80 16.75
N LYS A 5 -8.49 11.27 17.96
CA LYS A 5 -7.21 11.97 18.21
C LYS A 5 -6.02 11.01 18.13
N ARG A 6 -6.20 9.74 18.49
CA ARG A 6 -5.15 8.71 18.40
C ARG A 6 -4.90 8.28 16.96
N ILE A 7 -5.97 8.06 16.18
CA ILE A 7 -5.89 7.75 14.75
C ILE A 7 -5.28 8.92 13.98
N LEU A 8 -5.73 10.15 14.26
CA LEU A 8 -5.15 11.35 13.66
C LEU A 8 -3.67 11.50 14.02
N GLY A 9 -3.30 11.22 15.28
CA GLY A 9 -1.91 11.22 15.73
C GLY A 9 -1.03 10.21 14.99
N SER A 10 -1.52 8.98 14.78
CA SER A 10 -0.76 7.97 14.02
C SER A 10 -0.64 8.31 12.54
N LEU A 11 -1.67 8.91 11.93
CA LEU A 11 -1.63 9.36 10.54
C LEU A 11 -0.61 10.49 10.35
N VAL A 12 -0.65 11.49 11.23
CA VAL A 12 0.32 12.60 11.21
C VAL A 12 1.74 12.09 11.45
N LEU A 13 1.93 11.16 12.39
CA LEU A 13 3.23 10.55 12.65
C LEU A 13 3.76 9.78 11.43
N SER A 14 2.92 8.98 10.76
CA SER A 14 3.31 8.28 9.54
C SER A 14 3.70 9.25 8.42
N LEU A 15 2.97 10.36 8.26
CA LEU A 15 3.29 11.40 7.28
C LEU A 15 4.65 12.04 7.59
N VAL A 16 4.88 12.43 8.85
CA VAL A 16 6.15 13.03 9.30
C VAL A 16 7.32 12.07 9.09
N SER A 17 7.14 10.79 9.43
CA SER A 17 8.17 9.76 9.21
C SER A 17 8.48 9.54 7.73
N MET A 18 7.46 9.55 6.86
CA MET A 18 7.64 9.43 5.41
C MET A 18 8.41 10.62 4.85
N VAL A 19 8.03 11.83 5.26
CA VAL A 19 8.77 13.06 4.90
C VAL A 19 10.20 12.97 5.41
N PHE A 20 10.41 12.52 6.65
CA PHE A 20 11.74 12.38 7.23
C PHE A 20 12.63 11.38 6.47
N VAL A 21 12.13 10.19 6.11
CA VAL A 21 12.89 9.20 5.30
C VAL A 21 13.21 9.78 3.92
N THR A 22 12.25 10.47 3.32
CA THR A 22 12.46 11.17 2.04
C THR A 22 13.57 12.22 2.21
N MET A 23 13.55 13.01 3.28
CA MET A 23 14.60 13.99 3.57
C MET A 23 15.97 13.35 3.80
N LEU A 24 16.03 12.20 4.49
CA LEU A 24 17.27 11.45 4.68
C LEU A 24 17.86 10.94 3.37
N SER A 25 17.04 10.65 2.36
CA SER A 25 17.54 10.26 1.03
C SER A 25 18.30 11.38 0.29
N PHE A 26 18.23 12.64 0.75
CA PHE A 26 19.04 13.75 0.24
C PHE A 26 20.40 13.89 0.91
N VAL A 27 20.62 13.22 2.03
CA VAL A 27 21.91 13.24 2.68
C VAL A 27 22.83 12.36 1.87
N ASN A 28 23.97 12.88 1.44
CA ASN A 28 24.96 12.07 0.74
C ASN A 28 25.47 10.98 1.70
N THR A 29 24.96 9.77 1.51
CA THR A 29 25.19 8.61 2.37
C THR A 29 26.31 7.72 1.88
N ASP A 30 27.08 8.13 0.87
CA ASP A 30 28.13 7.30 0.25
C ASP A 30 29.14 6.74 1.28
N GLN A 31 29.37 7.47 2.38
CA GLN A 31 30.27 7.05 3.46
C GLN A 31 29.57 6.26 4.60
N TRP A 32 28.23 6.23 4.65
CA TRP A 32 27.43 5.70 5.77
C TRP A 32 26.21 4.91 5.29
N GLN A 33 26.32 4.19 4.18
CA GLN A 33 25.20 3.49 3.54
C GLN A 33 24.56 2.43 4.46
N GLU A 34 25.37 1.73 5.26
CA GLU A 34 24.87 0.75 6.26
C GLU A 34 24.04 1.43 7.36
N ALA A 35 24.51 2.56 7.88
CA ALA A 35 23.80 3.33 8.89
C ALA A 35 22.49 3.92 8.33
N PHE A 36 22.51 4.41 7.08
CA PHE A 36 21.31 4.87 6.38
C PHE A 36 20.29 3.76 6.19
N PHE A 37 20.73 2.57 5.78
CA PHE A 37 19.87 1.40 5.66
C PHE A 37 19.25 0.99 7.00
N ILE A 38 20.04 0.97 8.08
CA ILE A 38 19.56 0.67 9.43
C ILE A 38 18.56 1.74 9.91
N ILE A 39 18.84 3.03 9.72
CA ILE A 39 17.92 4.12 10.09
C ILE A 39 16.61 4.00 9.29
N THR A 40 16.68 3.74 7.99
CA THR A 40 15.51 3.55 7.14
C THR A 40 14.70 2.34 7.60
N LEU A 41 15.34 1.21 7.91
CA LEU A 41 14.68 0.04 8.47
C LEU A 41 14.03 0.32 9.83
N ILE A 42 14.67 1.09 10.70
CA ILE A 42 14.11 1.49 11.99
C ILE A 42 12.89 2.40 11.77
N VAL A 43 12.96 3.38 10.87
CA VAL A 43 11.82 4.25 10.60
C VAL A 43 10.66 3.47 9.98
N VAL A 44 10.93 2.56 9.04
CA VAL A 44 9.92 1.65 8.48
C VAL A 44 9.36 0.73 9.56
N ALA A 45 10.19 0.20 10.46
CA ALA A 45 9.75 -0.62 11.59
C ALA A 45 8.90 0.17 12.60
N LEU A 46 9.18 1.45 12.81
CA LEU A 46 8.36 2.35 13.64
C LEU A 46 7.03 2.72 12.97
N MET A 47 7.03 2.95 11.65
CA MET A 47 5.82 3.17 10.86
C MET A 47 4.90 1.93 10.89
N ASN A 48 5.47 0.73 10.76
CA ASN A 48 4.74 -0.53 10.96
C ASN A 48 4.44 -0.80 12.45
N GLY A 49 5.26 -0.29 13.36
CA GLY A 49 5.09 -0.34 14.80
C GLY A 49 3.83 0.38 15.28
N ASN A 50 3.33 1.38 14.53
CA ASN A 50 2.03 1.99 14.79
C ASN A 50 0.86 1.01 14.62
N ILE A 51 0.98 0.04 13.71
CA ILE A 51 0.01 -1.06 13.56
C ILE A 51 0.12 -2.01 14.77
N ILE A 52 1.33 -2.28 15.26
CA ILE A 52 1.56 -3.12 16.45
C ILE A 52 1.07 -2.42 17.72
N ALA A 53 1.28 -1.12 17.87
CA ALA A 53 0.77 -0.32 18.98
C ALA A 53 -0.77 -0.25 18.92
N TYR A 54 -1.35 -0.07 17.73
CA TYR A 54 -2.79 -0.15 17.52
C TYR A 54 -3.36 -1.53 17.89
N VAL A 55 -2.71 -2.62 17.46
CA VAL A 55 -3.08 -4.00 17.83
C VAL A 55 -2.86 -4.26 19.32
N SER A 56 -1.81 -3.73 19.93
CA SER A 56 -1.52 -3.83 21.37
C SER A 56 -2.55 -3.09 22.21
N VAL A 57 -3.08 -1.99 21.69
CA VAL A 57 -4.17 -1.21 22.30
C VAL A 57 -5.50 -1.95 22.21
N ILE A 58 -5.79 -2.61 21.10
CA ILE A 58 -6.93 -3.53 20.98
C ILE A 58 -6.75 -4.74 21.93
N LYS A 59 -5.51 -5.15 22.21
CA LYS A 59 -5.20 -6.25 23.14
C LYS A 59 -5.14 -5.84 24.62
N MET A 60 -5.18 -4.55 24.96
CA MET A 60 -5.21 -4.10 26.36
C MET A 60 -6.43 -4.68 27.08
N GLU A 61 -6.22 -5.13 28.31
CA GLU A 61 -7.25 -5.75 29.15
C GLU A 61 -8.50 -4.87 29.27
N PHE A 62 -8.34 -3.55 29.34
CA PHE A 62 -9.46 -2.59 29.36
C PHE A 62 -10.36 -2.63 28.10
N TYR A 63 -9.79 -2.80 26.90
CA TYR A 63 -10.57 -2.93 25.67
C TYR A 63 -11.25 -4.30 25.60
N LYS A 64 -10.54 -5.36 26.01
CA LYS A 64 -11.11 -6.71 26.14
C LYS A 64 -12.22 -6.77 27.19
N GLU A 65 -12.11 -6.04 28.29
CA GLU A 65 -13.07 -6.03 29.39
C GLU A 65 -14.34 -5.27 29.02
N SER A 66 -14.21 -4.11 28.34
CA SER A 66 -15.34 -3.39 27.75
C SER A 66 -16.05 -4.18 26.62
N MET A 67 -15.29 -4.90 25.78
CA MET A 67 -15.87 -5.83 24.79
C MET A 67 -16.47 -7.08 25.45
N ASN A 68 -15.86 -7.59 26.52
CA ASN A 68 -16.32 -8.78 27.24
C ASN A 68 -17.59 -8.50 28.04
N GLU A 69 -17.76 -7.36 28.71
CA GLU A 69 -19.05 -6.99 29.33
C GLU A 69 -20.18 -6.95 28.28
N THR A 70 -19.86 -6.45 27.08
CA THR A 70 -20.81 -6.39 25.95
C THR A 70 -21.04 -7.76 25.28
N GLN A 71 -20.08 -8.70 25.36
CA GLN A 71 -20.17 -10.06 24.80
C GLN A 71 -20.73 -11.10 25.78
N LEU A 72 -20.40 -11.02 27.08
CA LEU A 72 -20.91 -11.92 28.13
C LEU A 72 -22.43 -11.79 28.30
N THR A 73 -22.95 -10.59 28.07
CA THR A 73 -24.39 -10.34 28.12
C THR A 73 -25.15 -10.91 26.91
N LEU A 74 -24.45 -11.34 25.84
CA LEU A 74 -25.07 -11.68 24.55
C LEU A 74 -24.67 -13.03 23.92
N ARG A 75 -23.73 -13.82 24.48
CA ARG A 75 -23.26 -15.05 23.82
C ARG A 75 -23.54 -16.34 24.60
N PRO A 76 -24.21 -17.34 24.01
CA PRO A 76 -24.11 -18.72 24.48
C PRO A 76 -22.69 -19.26 24.26
N GLU A 77 -22.20 -20.13 25.15
CA GLU A 77 -20.89 -20.78 25.05
C GLU A 77 -20.69 -21.42 23.67
N VAL A 78 -19.73 -20.92 22.89
CA VAL A 78 -19.27 -21.59 21.66
C VAL A 78 -17.98 -22.33 21.99
N PRO A 79 -17.93 -23.67 21.89
CA PRO A 79 -16.73 -24.43 22.24
C PRO A 79 -15.55 -24.00 21.35
N SER A 80 -14.34 -23.91 21.91
CA SER A 80 -13.09 -23.71 21.17
C SER A 80 -12.79 -24.95 20.31
N THR A 81 -13.50 -25.08 19.20
CA THR A 81 -13.33 -26.19 18.27
C THR A 81 -12.10 -25.90 17.41
N LYS A 82 -11.16 -26.85 17.33
CA LYS A 82 -10.02 -26.75 16.42
C LYS A 82 -10.55 -26.52 15.00
N LEU A 83 -10.14 -25.42 14.39
CA LEU A 83 -10.57 -25.05 13.05
C LEU A 83 -10.24 -26.17 12.05
N THR A 84 -11.24 -26.68 11.36
CA THR A 84 -11.08 -27.78 10.41
C THR A 84 -10.63 -27.27 9.04
N TRP A 85 -9.92 -28.12 8.28
CA TRP A 85 -9.54 -27.80 6.89
C TRP A 85 -10.74 -27.46 5.99
N LYS A 86 -11.91 -28.05 6.27
CA LYS A 86 -13.16 -27.75 5.54
C LYS A 86 -13.62 -26.33 5.79
N GLU A 87 -13.55 -25.85 7.03
CA GLU A 87 -13.88 -24.46 7.39
C GLU A 87 -12.90 -23.47 6.76
N TYR A 88 -11.60 -23.80 6.75
CA TYR A 88 -10.59 -22.98 6.07
C TYR A 88 -10.90 -22.78 4.59
N ILE A 89 -11.16 -23.86 3.86
CA ILE A 89 -11.50 -23.81 2.43
C ILE A 89 -12.82 -23.06 2.21
N LYS A 90 -13.82 -23.23 3.09
CA LYS A 90 -15.10 -22.51 3.03
C LYS A 90 -14.86 -21.00 3.11
N VAL A 91 -14.09 -20.53 4.10
CA VAL A 91 -13.82 -19.10 4.29
C VAL A 91 -12.94 -18.56 3.16
N LEU A 92 -11.91 -19.30 2.75
CA LEU A 92 -11.07 -18.93 1.61
C LEU A 92 -11.90 -18.70 0.35
N LYS A 93 -12.84 -19.60 0.01
CA LYS A 93 -13.71 -19.42 -1.16
C LYS A 93 -14.57 -18.16 -1.07
N LYS A 94 -15.01 -17.75 0.13
CA LYS A 94 -15.79 -16.52 0.34
C LYS A 94 -14.98 -15.26 0.06
N VAL A 95 -13.71 -15.22 0.47
CA VAL A 95 -12.85 -14.03 0.35
C VAL A 95 -11.88 -14.08 -0.83
N PHE A 96 -11.78 -15.19 -1.54
CA PHE A 96 -10.75 -15.44 -2.55
C PHE A 96 -10.62 -14.30 -3.56
N TRP A 97 -11.74 -13.82 -4.12
CA TRP A 97 -11.74 -12.72 -5.08
C TRP A 97 -11.28 -11.39 -4.49
N PHE A 98 -11.65 -11.09 -3.24
CA PHE A 98 -11.17 -9.89 -2.54
C PHE A 98 -9.68 -9.99 -2.24
N GLY A 99 -9.20 -11.15 -1.79
CA GLY A 99 -7.78 -11.36 -1.48
C GLY A 99 -6.92 -11.35 -2.73
N LEU A 100 -7.37 -11.97 -3.83
CA LEU A 100 -6.71 -11.91 -5.13
C LEU A 100 -6.63 -10.46 -5.65
N THR A 101 -7.72 -9.70 -5.50
CA THR A 101 -7.75 -8.28 -5.91
C THR A 101 -6.79 -7.45 -5.08
N LEU A 102 -6.79 -7.63 -3.75
CA LEU A 102 -5.88 -6.94 -2.85
C LEU A 102 -4.41 -7.27 -3.18
N GLY A 103 -4.09 -8.56 -3.35
CA GLY A 103 -2.76 -8.99 -3.77
C GLY A 103 -2.36 -8.39 -5.12
N PHE A 104 -3.27 -8.36 -6.09
CA PHE A 104 -3.00 -7.77 -7.40
C PHE A 104 -2.72 -6.26 -7.34
N ILE A 105 -3.49 -5.51 -6.54
CA ILE A 105 -3.27 -4.07 -6.34
C ILE A 105 -1.82 -3.81 -5.92
N PHE A 106 -1.35 -4.49 -4.87
CA PHE A 106 0.02 -4.33 -4.37
C PHE A 106 1.08 -4.96 -5.27
N MET A 107 0.75 -6.03 -6.00
CA MET A 107 1.64 -6.62 -6.99
C MET A 107 1.96 -5.60 -8.10
N VAL A 108 0.95 -4.94 -8.66
CA VAL A 108 1.15 -3.89 -9.66
C VAL A 108 1.96 -2.73 -9.08
N THR A 109 1.66 -2.32 -7.84
CA THR A 109 2.39 -1.26 -7.14
C THR A 109 3.86 -1.59 -7.00
N LEU A 110 4.20 -2.73 -6.41
CA LEU A 110 5.60 -3.12 -6.17
C LEU A 110 6.35 -3.57 -7.42
N ALA A 111 5.64 -3.88 -8.51
CA ALA A 111 6.26 -4.17 -9.79
C ALA A 111 6.96 -2.95 -10.41
N ILE A 112 6.52 -1.72 -10.08
CA ILE A 112 7.07 -0.48 -10.68
C ILE A 112 7.51 0.56 -9.66
N PHE A 113 6.89 0.61 -8.47
CA PHE A 113 7.27 1.52 -7.39
C PHE A 113 8.12 0.81 -6.33
N PRO A 114 9.29 1.37 -5.92
CA PRO A 114 9.93 2.55 -6.49
C PRO A 114 10.84 2.23 -7.68
N SER A 115 11.11 0.94 -7.96
CA SER A 115 12.22 0.47 -8.79
C SER A 115 12.29 1.01 -10.21
N VAL A 116 11.15 1.18 -10.87
CA VAL A 116 11.07 1.74 -12.22
C VAL A 116 10.93 3.25 -12.14
N GLU A 117 10.12 3.73 -11.21
CA GLU A 117 9.84 5.17 -11.05
C GLU A 117 11.06 6.00 -10.65
N VAL A 118 12.09 5.40 -10.03
CA VAL A 118 13.40 6.04 -9.78
C VAL A 118 14.15 6.46 -11.04
N TYR A 119 13.78 5.94 -12.20
CA TYR A 119 14.36 6.29 -13.49
C TYR A 119 13.54 7.33 -14.27
N VAL A 120 12.39 7.75 -13.73
CA VAL A 120 11.58 8.82 -14.32
C VAL A 120 12.14 10.16 -13.88
N THR A 121 12.76 10.89 -14.81
CA THR A 121 13.45 12.15 -14.51
C THR A 121 12.66 13.36 -15.03
N SER A 122 12.95 14.54 -14.48
CA SER A 122 12.40 15.79 -15.02
C SER A 122 13.06 16.15 -16.35
N VAL A 123 12.26 16.68 -17.28
CA VAL A 123 12.75 17.17 -18.58
C VAL A 123 13.52 18.49 -18.47
N HIS A 124 13.48 19.14 -17.29
CA HIS A 124 14.07 20.46 -17.02
C HIS A 124 15.49 20.36 -16.41
N SER A 125 16.21 19.28 -16.71
CA SER A 125 17.62 19.14 -16.35
C SER A 125 18.51 19.93 -17.35
N PRO A 126 19.58 20.59 -16.90
CA PRO A 126 20.06 20.67 -15.51
C PRO A 126 19.30 21.73 -14.69
N SER A 127 18.86 21.36 -13.49
CA SER A 127 18.34 22.30 -12.49
C SER A 127 18.27 21.63 -11.12
N THR A 128 18.38 22.40 -10.03
CA THR A 128 18.23 21.84 -8.67
C THR A 128 16.87 21.16 -8.49
N TRP A 129 15.81 21.66 -9.12
CA TRP A 129 14.52 20.98 -9.13
C TRP A 129 14.61 19.61 -9.80
N ALA A 130 15.10 19.56 -11.05
CA ALA A 130 15.16 18.33 -11.83
C ALA A 130 16.08 17.27 -11.21
N ASP A 131 17.26 17.68 -10.73
CA ASP A 131 18.34 16.78 -10.38
C ASP A 131 18.34 16.39 -8.90
N VAL A 132 17.68 17.17 -8.02
CA VAL A 132 17.65 16.93 -6.57
C VAL A 132 16.23 16.70 -6.06
N TYR A 133 15.28 17.55 -6.42
CA TYR A 133 13.96 17.56 -5.77
C TYR A 133 12.84 16.82 -6.51
N PHE A 134 12.99 16.54 -7.80
CA PHE A 134 11.93 15.93 -8.58
C PHE A 134 11.57 14.54 -8.05
N GLN A 135 12.57 13.67 -7.94
CA GLN A 135 12.40 12.31 -7.46
C GLN A 135 11.75 12.19 -6.08
N PRO A 136 12.27 12.79 -4.99
CA PRO A 136 11.63 12.70 -3.68
C PRO A 136 10.22 13.25 -3.64
N THR A 137 10.01 14.39 -4.31
CA THR A 137 8.79 15.17 -4.16
C THR A 137 7.69 14.53 -4.98
N ILE A 138 7.98 14.23 -6.24
CA ILE A 138 7.00 13.72 -7.18
C ILE A 138 6.84 12.22 -7.05
N THR A 139 7.91 11.44 -6.93
CA THR A 139 7.79 9.98 -6.87
C THR A 139 7.36 9.51 -5.50
N PHE A 140 8.08 9.88 -4.44
CA PHE A 140 7.84 9.32 -3.12
C PHE A 140 6.77 10.07 -2.33
N LEU A 141 6.96 11.38 -2.13
CA LEU A 141 6.07 12.19 -1.29
C LEU A 141 4.67 12.28 -1.88
N LEU A 142 4.56 12.64 -3.16
CA LEU A 142 3.27 12.84 -3.81
C LEU A 142 2.50 11.52 -3.95
N PHE A 143 3.16 10.41 -4.30
CA PHE A 143 2.54 9.08 -4.27
C PHE A 143 1.99 8.76 -2.88
N GLY A 144 2.82 8.91 -1.83
CA GLY A 144 2.44 8.57 -0.46
C GLY A 144 1.30 9.44 0.08
N VAL A 145 1.29 10.74 -0.25
CA VAL A 145 0.17 11.63 0.08
C VAL A 145 -1.10 11.21 -0.66
N ALA A 146 -1.01 10.89 -1.96
CA ALA A 146 -2.15 10.45 -2.74
C ALA A 146 -2.72 9.12 -2.21
N ASP A 147 -1.88 8.14 -1.89
CA ASP A 147 -2.28 6.88 -1.25
C ASP A 147 -3.03 7.12 0.06
N MET A 148 -2.48 7.96 0.94
CA MET A 148 -3.14 8.32 2.20
C MET A 148 -4.52 8.94 1.96
N ILE A 149 -4.63 9.88 1.02
CA ILE A 149 -5.91 10.49 0.65
C ILE A 149 -6.88 9.42 0.12
N GLY A 150 -6.41 8.47 -0.68
CA GLY A 150 -7.22 7.37 -1.20
C GLY A 150 -7.79 6.49 -0.09
N ARG A 151 -6.96 6.11 0.88
CA ARG A 151 -7.38 5.32 2.05
C ARG A 151 -8.43 6.07 2.86
N GLU A 152 -8.22 7.36 3.10
CA GLU A 152 -9.18 8.18 3.84
C GLU A 152 -10.49 8.32 3.06
N LEU A 153 -10.42 8.55 1.74
CA LEU A 153 -11.60 8.68 0.88
C LEU A 153 -12.48 7.42 0.91
N SER A 154 -11.88 6.22 0.99
CA SER A 154 -12.62 4.95 1.05
C SER A 154 -13.55 4.82 2.26
N ARG A 155 -13.31 5.61 3.32
CA ARG A 155 -14.17 5.65 4.53
C ARG A 155 -15.48 6.37 4.26
N TRP A 156 -15.42 7.41 3.43
CA TRP A 156 -16.55 8.28 3.10
C TRP A 156 -17.28 7.80 1.84
N ILE A 157 -16.53 7.30 0.86
CA ILE A 157 -17.03 6.86 -0.43
C ILE A 157 -16.68 5.37 -0.61
N THR A 158 -17.70 4.53 -0.68
CA THR A 158 -17.55 3.07 -0.84
C THR A 158 -17.95 2.58 -2.23
N TRP A 159 -17.75 3.42 -3.25
CA TRP A 159 -18.03 3.09 -4.65
C TRP A 159 -16.88 2.26 -5.26
N PRO A 160 -17.15 1.24 -6.11
CA PRO A 160 -18.44 0.83 -6.69
C PRO A 160 -19.28 -0.11 -5.81
N GLY A 161 -18.83 -0.37 -4.60
CA GLY A 161 -19.46 -1.31 -3.67
C GLY A 161 -18.86 -2.71 -3.75
N HIS A 162 -19.24 -3.55 -2.78
CA HIS A 162 -18.74 -4.92 -2.61
C HIS A 162 -19.49 -5.96 -3.46
N LYS A 163 -20.60 -5.58 -4.12
CA LYS A 163 -21.44 -6.50 -4.88
C LYS A 163 -21.06 -6.47 -6.35
N GLY A 164 -20.98 -7.63 -6.98
CA GLY A 164 -20.67 -7.78 -8.40
C GLY A 164 -19.18 -7.60 -8.72
N TYR A 165 -18.87 -7.42 -10.00
CA TYR A 165 -17.48 -7.44 -10.49
C TYR A 165 -16.82 -6.08 -10.62
N ALA A 166 -17.57 -4.97 -10.48
CA ALA A 166 -17.06 -3.62 -10.76
C ALA A 166 -15.83 -3.25 -9.91
N PHE A 167 -15.85 -3.55 -8.60
CA PHE A 167 -14.71 -3.30 -7.71
C PHE A 167 -13.45 -4.03 -8.19
N HIS A 168 -13.59 -5.32 -8.49
CA HIS A 168 -12.50 -6.15 -8.98
C HIS A 168 -11.99 -5.65 -10.33
N MET A 169 -12.87 -5.37 -11.28
CA MET A 169 -12.50 -4.88 -12.61
C MET A 169 -11.74 -3.55 -12.56
N LEU A 170 -12.22 -2.59 -11.77
CA LEU A 170 -11.53 -1.30 -11.59
C LEU A 170 -10.17 -1.49 -10.90
N SER A 171 -10.08 -2.38 -9.92
CA SER A 171 -8.82 -2.68 -9.26
C SER A 171 -7.82 -3.35 -10.22
N PHE A 172 -8.27 -4.29 -11.05
CA PHE A 172 -7.44 -4.93 -12.07
C PHE A 172 -7.03 -3.96 -13.19
N SER A 173 -7.85 -2.94 -13.47
CA SER A 173 -7.52 -1.91 -14.46
C SER A 173 -6.24 -1.13 -14.13
N ARG A 174 -5.78 -1.15 -12.85
CA ARG A 174 -4.50 -0.57 -12.42
C ARG A 174 -3.30 -1.07 -13.22
N ILE A 175 -3.38 -2.23 -13.86
CA ILE A 175 -2.31 -2.71 -14.74
C ILE A 175 -1.94 -1.70 -15.83
N ILE A 176 -2.87 -0.80 -16.20
CA ILE A 176 -2.62 0.27 -17.18
C ILE A 176 -1.56 1.28 -16.70
N PHE A 177 -1.34 1.42 -15.39
CA PHE A 177 -0.32 2.31 -14.85
C PHE A 177 1.09 1.84 -15.23
N ILE A 178 1.31 0.54 -15.42
CA ILE A 178 2.60 0.00 -15.85
C ILE A 178 3.03 0.63 -17.18
N PRO A 179 2.33 0.43 -18.32
CA PRO A 179 2.73 1.06 -19.58
C PRO A 179 2.69 2.58 -19.53
N LEU A 180 1.76 3.20 -18.80
CA LEU A 180 1.71 4.67 -18.67
C LEU A 180 2.99 5.22 -18.03
N ILE A 181 3.47 4.57 -16.96
CA ILE A 181 4.74 4.91 -16.33
C ILE A 181 5.87 4.58 -17.30
N LEU A 182 5.94 3.38 -17.91
CA LEU A 182 6.97 2.99 -18.90
C LEU A 182 7.19 4.04 -20.01
N LEU A 183 6.13 4.72 -20.41
CA LEU A 183 6.13 5.73 -21.48
C LEU A 183 6.52 7.15 -21.02
N CYS A 184 6.71 7.38 -19.71
CA CYS A 184 7.16 8.67 -19.17
C CYS A 184 8.64 8.95 -19.50
N HIS A 185 9.02 10.22 -19.46
CA HIS A 185 10.39 10.65 -19.69
C HIS A 185 11.36 10.04 -18.67
N GLY A 186 12.54 9.66 -19.13
CA GLY A 186 13.64 9.19 -18.30
C GLY A 186 14.94 9.27 -19.09
N ASN A 187 16.04 9.58 -18.41
CA ASN A 187 17.35 9.68 -19.05
C ASN A 187 17.84 8.32 -19.56
N ASN A 188 18.46 8.30 -20.75
CA ASN A 188 19.13 7.13 -21.34
C ASN A 188 18.26 5.85 -21.43
N LYS A 189 16.93 5.99 -21.50
CA LYS A 189 16.04 4.82 -21.55
C LYS A 189 15.93 4.21 -22.95
N THR A 190 15.76 2.90 -23.01
CA THR A 190 15.56 2.15 -24.27
C THR A 190 14.07 2.11 -24.67
N PHE A 191 13.17 2.11 -23.69
CA PHE A 191 11.73 2.13 -23.93
C PHE A 191 11.28 3.49 -24.51
N PRO A 192 10.33 3.56 -25.45
CA PRO A 192 9.93 4.82 -26.07
C PRO A 192 9.37 5.84 -25.07
N THR A 193 9.69 7.12 -25.30
CA THR A 193 9.08 8.25 -24.58
C THR A 193 7.88 8.76 -25.35
N VAL A 194 6.70 8.72 -24.72
CA VAL A 194 5.48 9.36 -25.25
C VAL A 194 5.09 10.56 -24.38
N PHE A 195 5.21 10.43 -23.06
CA PHE A 195 4.92 11.51 -22.12
C PHE A 195 6.20 12.29 -21.79
N ASN A 196 6.53 13.28 -22.62
CA ASN A 196 7.76 14.06 -22.52
C ASN A 196 7.62 15.36 -21.70
N GLN A 197 6.70 15.42 -20.74
CA GLN A 197 6.51 16.58 -19.87
C GLN A 197 6.22 16.11 -18.44
N ASP A 198 6.80 16.78 -17.46
CA ASP A 198 6.72 16.42 -16.04
C ASP A 198 5.28 16.26 -15.55
N PHE A 199 4.36 17.10 -16.03
CA PHE A 199 2.96 17.08 -15.56
C PHE A 199 2.24 15.76 -15.85
N TYR A 200 2.61 15.04 -16.93
CA TYR A 200 2.01 13.74 -17.22
C TYR A 200 2.36 12.73 -16.13
N TYR A 201 3.65 12.62 -15.79
CA TYR A 201 4.10 11.72 -14.73
C TYR A 201 3.50 12.12 -13.38
N ILE A 202 3.46 13.42 -13.06
CA ILE A 202 2.83 13.93 -11.84
C ILE A 202 1.37 13.45 -11.73
N ILE A 203 0.56 13.62 -12.79
CA ILE A 203 -0.86 13.20 -12.78
C ILE A 203 -0.96 11.67 -12.68
N ILE A 204 -0.17 10.94 -13.46
CA ILE A 204 -0.14 9.47 -13.44
C ILE A 204 0.20 8.97 -12.04
N ASN A 205 1.21 9.54 -11.39
CA ASN A 205 1.66 9.11 -10.06
C ASN A 205 0.65 9.46 -8.95
N ILE A 206 -0.01 10.63 -9.03
CA ILE A 206 -1.14 10.97 -8.15
C ILE A 206 -2.25 9.92 -8.29
N LEU A 207 -2.67 9.61 -9.51
CA LEU A 207 -3.73 8.63 -9.75
C LEU A 207 -3.32 7.23 -9.30
N PHE A 208 -2.06 6.88 -9.50
CA PHE A 208 -1.50 5.59 -9.11
C PHE A 208 -1.52 5.39 -7.59
N GLY A 209 -1.03 6.38 -6.84
CA GLY A 209 -1.09 6.40 -5.38
C GLY A 209 -2.53 6.44 -4.86
N LEU A 210 -3.35 7.38 -5.36
CA LEU A 210 -4.75 7.53 -4.93
C LEU A 210 -5.54 6.23 -5.09
N THR A 211 -5.38 5.56 -6.23
CA THR A 211 -6.10 4.30 -6.48
C THR A 211 -5.48 3.10 -5.74
N ASP A 212 -4.21 3.16 -5.31
CA ASP A 212 -3.60 2.13 -4.46
C ASP A 212 -4.27 2.13 -3.10
N GLY A 213 -4.29 3.31 -2.48
CA GLY A 213 -4.89 3.53 -1.19
C GLY A 213 -6.40 3.29 -1.19
N TYR A 214 -7.10 3.83 -2.19
CA TYR A 214 -8.56 3.72 -2.26
C TYR A 214 -9.02 2.27 -2.45
N PHE A 215 -8.53 1.56 -3.48
CA PHE A 215 -8.98 0.19 -3.72
C PHE A 215 -8.42 -0.80 -2.70
N GLY A 216 -7.19 -0.60 -2.21
CA GLY A 216 -6.60 -1.41 -1.16
C GLY A 216 -7.41 -1.32 0.15
N ALA A 217 -7.81 -0.11 0.55
CA ALA A 217 -8.65 0.08 1.73
C ALA A 217 -10.08 -0.46 1.52
N LEU A 218 -10.68 -0.28 0.33
CA LEU A 218 -12.00 -0.86 0.04
C LEU A 218 -12.01 -2.38 0.14
N ALA A 219 -10.96 -3.09 -0.31
CA ALA A 219 -10.86 -4.54 -0.15
C ALA A 219 -10.98 -4.94 1.33
N MET A 220 -10.32 -4.19 2.21
CA MET A 220 -10.34 -4.40 3.66
C MET A 220 -11.68 -4.02 4.31
N ILE A 221 -12.39 -3.02 3.77
CA ILE A 221 -13.73 -2.64 4.20
C ILE A 221 -14.79 -3.66 3.74
N PHE A 222 -14.58 -4.31 2.60
CA PHE A 222 -15.56 -5.18 1.96
C PHE A 222 -15.49 -6.64 2.40
N TYR A 223 -14.31 -7.21 2.64
CA TYR A 223 -14.22 -8.64 3.00
C TYR A 223 -15.04 -9.05 4.24
N PRO A 224 -15.18 -8.24 5.31
CA PRO A 224 -15.97 -8.64 6.47
C PRO A 224 -17.47 -8.74 6.14
N ARG A 225 -17.92 -8.11 5.05
CA ARG A 225 -19.33 -8.11 4.61
C ARG A 225 -19.72 -9.39 3.86
N VAL A 226 -18.75 -10.22 3.48
CA VAL A 226 -18.98 -11.47 2.73
C VAL A 226 -18.70 -12.73 3.55
N VAL A 227 -18.36 -12.57 4.83
CA VAL A 227 -18.11 -13.65 5.78
C VAL A 227 -18.98 -13.49 7.02
N GLU A 228 -19.12 -14.57 7.78
CA GLU A 228 -19.85 -14.54 9.04
C GLU A 228 -18.98 -13.87 10.13
N LYS A 229 -19.59 -13.27 11.16
CA LYS A 229 -18.84 -12.52 12.20
C LYS A 229 -17.75 -13.36 12.86
N HIS A 230 -18.01 -14.64 13.10
CA HIS A 230 -17.04 -15.57 13.69
C HIS A 230 -15.93 -16.01 12.71
N GLU A 231 -16.15 -15.86 11.40
CA GLU A 231 -15.16 -16.17 10.35
C GLU A 231 -14.25 -14.98 10.04
N THR A 232 -14.56 -13.78 10.55
CA THR A 232 -13.91 -12.51 10.15
C THR A 232 -12.41 -12.49 10.46
N GLU A 233 -11.97 -13.09 11.56
CA GLU A 233 -10.56 -13.16 11.94
C GLU A 233 -9.75 -14.06 10.98
N LEU A 234 -10.28 -15.25 10.69
CA LEU A 234 -9.68 -16.17 9.71
C LEU A 234 -9.66 -15.53 8.32
N ALA A 235 -10.77 -14.93 7.91
CA ALA A 235 -10.88 -14.19 6.66
C ALA A 235 -9.82 -13.09 6.54
N GLY A 236 -9.61 -12.30 7.60
CA GLY A 236 -8.55 -11.29 7.65
C GLY A 236 -7.15 -11.88 7.49
N THR A 237 -6.89 -13.03 8.10
CA THR A 237 -5.61 -13.76 7.96
C THR A 237 -5.38 -14.23 6.52
N LEU A 238 -6.43 -14.74 5.86
CA LEU A 238 -6.39 -15.17 4.45
C LEU A 238 -6.20 -13.99 3.48
N MET A 239 -6.85 -12.86 3.76
CA MET A 239 -6.65 -11.62 3.01
C MET A 239 -5.20 -11.17 3.10
N ALA A 240 -4.63 -11.16 4.31
CA ALA A 240 -3.24 -10.77 4.55
C ALA A 240 -2.23 -11.72 3.87
N SER A 241 -2.49 -13.03 3.83
CA SER A 241 -1.61 -13.98 3.16
C SER A 241 -1.63 -13.79 1.63
N LEU A 242 -2.80 -13.61 1.03
CA LEU A 242 -2.94 -13.33 -0.41
C LEU A 242 -2.32 -11.98 -0.79
N MET A 243 -2.49 -10.96 0.06
CA MET A 243 -1.78 -9.69 -0.05
C MET A 243 -0.26 -9.90 -0.07
N GLY A 244 0.27 -10.66 0.89
CA GLY A 244 1.70 -10.97 0.99
C GLY A 244 2.24 -11.69 -0.25
N VAL A 245 1.50 -12.65 -0.81
CA VAL A 245 1.86 -13.31 -2.08
C VAL A 245 1.94 -12.29 -3.22
N GLY A 246 0.95 -11.41 -3.35
CA GLY A 246 0.95 -10.35 -4.36
C GLY A 246 2.17 -9.43 -4.23
N MET A 247 2.52 -9.04 -3.00
CA MET A 247 3.70 -8.21 -2.74
C MET A 247 5.00 -8.89 -3.17
N VAL A 248 5.18 -10.17 -2.85
CA VAL A 248 6.35 -10.95 -3.27
C VAL A 248 6.43 -11.01 -4.80
N LEU A 249 5.31 -11.32 -5.47
CA LEU A 249 5.25 -11.39 -6.93
C LEU A 249 5.61 -10.05 -7.59
N GLY A 250 5.10 -8.94 -7.04
CA GLY A 250 5.43 -7.59 -7.52
C GLY A 250 6.92 -7.28 -7.40
N SER A 251 7.48 -7.51 -6.22
CA SER A 251 8.92 -7.33 -5.97
C SER A 251 9.80 -8.21 -6.88
N CYS A 252 9.39 -9.45 -7.15
CA CYS A 252 10.11 -10.34 -8.06
C CYS A 252 10.01 -9.91 -9.53
N ALA A 253 8.88 -9.32 -9.95
CA ALA A 253 8.68 -8.84 -11.33
C ALA A 253 9.44 -7.53 -11.61
N SER A 254 9.66 -6.72 -10.57
CA SER A 254 10.24 -5.38 -10.66
C SER A 254 11.57 -5.28 -11.43
N PRO A 255 12.58 -6.15 -11.20
CA PRO A 255 13.82 -6.13 -11.99
C PRO A 255 13.59 -6.35 -13.49
N GLY A 256 12.58 -7.15 -13.86
CA GLY A 256 12.21 -7.35 -15.26
C GLY A 256 11.65 -6.09 -15.90
N PHE A 257 10.85 -5.30 -15.18
CA PHE A 257 10.36 -4.02 -15.66
C PHE A 257 11.46 -2.95 -15.73
N VAL A 258 12.42 -2.96 -14.80
CA VAL A 258 13.61 -2.10 -14.87
C VAL A 258 14.45 -2.44 -16.12
N ALA A 259 14.69 -3.72 -16.37
CA ALA A 259 15.39 -4.17 -17.56
C ALA A 259 14.65 -3.77 -18.85
N LEU A 260 13.31 -3.84 -18.86
CA LEU A 260 12.48 -3.41 -19.98
C LEU A 260 12.51 -1.89 -20.19
N TRP A 261 12.50 -1.10 -19.11
CA TRP A 261 12.67 0.36 -19.18
C TRP A 261 14.02 0.71 -19.80
N GLY A 262 15.05 -0.02 -19.38
CA GLY A 262 16.38 -0.01 -19.96
C GLY A 262 17.10 1.32 -19.76
N PRO A 263 17.42 1.73 -18.52
CA PRO A 263 18.47 2.72 -18.32
C PRO A 263 19.76 2.13 -18.92
N ASN A 264 20.16 2.62 -20.10
CA ASN A 264 21.41 2.18 -20.71
C ASN A 264 22.55 2.63 -19.81
N SER A 265 23.31 1.67 -19.29
CA SER A 265 24.58 1.94 -18.61
C SER A 265 25.49 2.63 -19.61
N THR A 266 25.66 3.94 -19.46
CA THR A 266 26.79 4.69 -20.04
C THR A 266 28.08 4.29 -19.37
#